data_AF-A0A103UH36-F1
#
_entry.id   AF-A0A103UH36-F1
#
_cell.length_a   1.000
_cell.length_b   1.000
_cell.length_c   1.000
_cell.angle_alpha   90.00
_cell.angle_beta   90.00
_cell.angle_gamma   90.00
#
_symmetry.space_group_name_H-M   'P 1'
#
loop_
_entity.id
_entity.type
_entity.pdbx_description
1 polymer ?
#
loop_
_entity_poly.entity_id
_entity_poly.type
_entity_poly.pdbx_seq_one_letter_code
_entity_poly.pdbx_strand_id
1 'polypeptide(L)'
;MDIVVALFGQGRMLGPGQMALRAVVVSMVALVLIRIAGRRAFGQRSPFDYVVGILLGAILSRAVVGASPFGATVAASFAIALLHRAIGWACVRSRRLERLLVGVEREVYRNGRFDDAQMRAALLTPTDIRESVRQALGATDLSDVDAAILERNGHVSIVRRSRCRRP
;
A
#
# COMPACT_ATOMS: atom_id res chain seq x y z
N MET A 1 -19.89 -29.44 -9.27
CA MET A 1 -20.06 -27.99 -9.00
C MET A 1 -21.06 -27.75 -7.87
N ASP A 2 -21.30 -28.79 -7.06
CA ASP A 2 -22.46 -28.94 -6.19
C ASP A 2 -22.12 -28.60 -4.74
N ILE A 3 -20.85 -28.78 -4.34
CA ILE A 3 -20.37 -28.43 -3.00
C ILE A 3 -20.40 -26.91 -2.77
N VAL A 4 -20.08 -26.12 -3.80
CA VAL A 4 -20.11 -24.65 -3.72
C VAL A 4 -21.55 -24.15 -3.64
N VAL A 5 -22.47 -24.72 -4.43
CA VAL A 5 -23.89 -24.34 -4.41
C VAL A 5 -24.57 -24.82 -3.12
N ALA A 6 -24.19 -25.99 -2.60
CA ALA A 6 -24.72 -26.55 -1.36
C ALA A 6 -24.24 -25.81 -0.10
N LEU A 7 -22.98 -25.35 -0.05
CA LEU A 7 -22.49 -24.53 1.07
C LEU A 7 -22.84 -23.05 0.97
N PHE A 8 -22.98 -22.50 -0.25
CA PHE A 8 -23.21 -21.07 -0.49
C PHE A 8 -24.62 -20.78 -1.02
N GLY A 9 -25.68 -21.39 -0.51
CA GLY A 9 -27.07 -21.19 -0.99
C GLY A 9 -27.39 -19.83 -1.65
N GLN A 10 -28.01 -19.85 -2.84
CA GLN A 10 -28.37 -18.65 -3.58
C GLN A 10 -29.72 -18.09 -3.07
N GLY A 11 -29.74 -16.85 -2.55
CA GLY A 11 -30.99 -16.17 -2.19
C GLY A 11 -30.89 -15.16 -1.04
N ARG A 12 -31.93 -14.33 -0.90
CA ARG A 12 -32.06 -13.20 0.05
C ARG A 12 -32.21 -13.61 1.54
N MET A 13 -32.25 -14.90 1.88
CA MET A 13 -32.34 -15.39 3.26
C MET A 13 -31.07 -16.16 3.64
N LEU A 14 -30.00 -15.42 3.89
CA LEU A 14 -28.77 -15.98 4.46
C LEU A 14 -28.91 -16.02 5.97
N GLY A 15 -28.91 -17.23 6.55
CA GLY A 15 -28.81 -17.37 8.00
C GLY A 15 -27.46 -16.84 8.51
N PRO A 16 -27.38 -16.33 9.75
CA PRO A 16 -26.13 -15.82 10.32
C PRO A 16 -24.95 -16.81 10.23
N GLY A 17 -25.22 -18.11 10.41
CA GLY A 17 -24.21 -19.16 10.29
C GLY A 17 -23.66 -19.34 8.86
N GLN A 18 -24.50 -19.20 7.84
CA GLN A 18 -24.04 -19.25 6.44
C GLN A 18 -23.18 -18.04 6.10
N MET A 19 -23.56 -16.84 6.58
CA MET A 19 -22.73 -15.64 6.41
C MET A 19 -21.37 -15.79 7.10
N ALA A 20 -21.35 -16.32 8.32
CA ALA A 20 -20.11 -16.58 9.05
C ALA A 20 -19.20 -17.56 8.30
N LEU A 21 -19.76 -18.67 7.80
CA LEU A 21 -18.99 -19.64 7.01
C LEU A 21 -18.42 -19.02 5.73
N ARG A 22 -19.22 -18.23 5.01
CA ARG A 22 -18.74 -17.51 3.82
C ARG A 22 -17.62 -16.53 4.16
N ALA A 23 -17.74 -15.79 5.26
CA ALA A 23 -16.71 -14.87 5.71
C ALA A 23 -15.38 -15.60 5.97
N VAL A 24 -15.43 -16.77 6.63
CA VAL A 24 -14.24 -17.60 6.86
C VAL A 24 -13.63 -18.08 5.54
N VAL A 25 -14.43 -18.63 4.64
CA VAL A 25 -13.93 -19.13 3.34
C VAL A 25 -13.34 -18.01 2.49
N VAL A 26 -14.03 -16.87 2.38
CA VAL A 26 -13.55 -15.70 1.63
C VAL A 26 -12.26 -15.16 2.26
N SER A 27 -12.13 -15.17 3.58
CA SER A 27 -10.90 -14.76 4.27
C SER A 27 -9.74 -15.68 3.92
N MET A 28 -9.95 -17.00 3.88
CA MET A 28 -8.92 -17.95 3.44
C MET A 28 -8.53 -17.73 1.97
N VAL A 29 -9.50 -17.49 1.09
CA VAL A 29 -9.24 -17.11 -0.31
C VAL A 29 -8.43 -15.81 -0.37
N ALA A 30 -8.81 -14.80 0.40
CA ALA A 30 -8.09 -13.53 0.47
C ALA A 30 -6.62 -13.75 0.86
N LEU A 31 -6.35 -14.54 1.91
CA LEU A 31 -4.98 -14.86 2.34
C LEU A 31 -4.15 -15.51 1.22
N VAL A 32 -4.75 -16.43 0.45
CA VAL A 32 -4.08 -17.05 -0.71
C VAL A 32 -3.79 -16.01 -1.80
N LEU A 33 -4.77 -15.16 -2.13
CA LEU A 33 -4.63 -14.10 -3.12
C LEU A 33 -3.55 -13.08 -2.74
N ILE A 34 -3.49 -12.71 -1.46
CA ILE A 34 -2.44 -11.85 -0.89
C ILE A 34 -1.07 -12.48 -1.10
N ARG A 35 -0.97 -13.80 -0.87
CA ARG A 35 0.28 -14.54 -1.06
C ARG A 35 0.74 -14.56 -2.51
N ILE A 36 -0.19 -14.65 -3.45
CA ILE A 36 0.06 -14.59 -4.89
C ILE A 36 0.48 -13.18 -5.32
N ALA A 37 -0.25 -12.15 -4.88
CA ALA A 37 0.07 -10.74 -5.14
C ALA A 37 1.48 -10.36 -4.64
N GLY A 38 1.93 -11.00 -3.56
CA GLY A 38 3.30 -10.92 -3.04
C GLY A 38 3.44 -9.94 -1.87
N ARG A 39 4.54 -10.07 -1.12
CA ARG A 39 4.80 -9.29 0.12
C ARG A 39 4.83 -7.77 -0.07
N ARG A 40 5.01 -7.29 -1.31
CA ARG A 40 5.03 -5.85 -1.65
C ARG A 40 3.64 -5.22 -1.56
N ALA A 41 2.60 -5.95 -1.98
CA ALA A 41 1.22 -5.46 -2.08
C ALA A 41 0.58 -5.04 -0.74
N PHE A 42 1.00 -5.67 0.37
CA PHE A 42 0.42 -5.40 1.70
C PHE A 42 1.42 -4.76 2.67
N GLY A 43 2.65 -4.51 2.23
CA GLY A 43 3.62 -3.72 2.99
C GLY A 43 3.37 -2.21 2.92
N GLN A 44 2.29 -1.78 2.24
CA GLN A 44 1.87 -0.38 2.08
C GLN A 44 3.04 0.54 1.67
N ARG A 45 3.80 0.13 0.65
CA ARG A 45 5.01 0.86 0.24
C ARG A 45 4.73 1.91 -0.82
N SER A 46 3.54 1.90 -1.41
CA SER A 46 3.10 2.85 -2.43
C SER A 46 1.59 3.13 -2.30
N PRO A 47 1.13 4.35 -2.66
CA PRO A 47 -0.29 4.64 -2.85
C PRO A 47 -1.01 3.62 -3.72
N PHE A 48 -0.33 3.06 -4.72
CA PHE A 48 -0.87 2.02 -5.60
C PHE A 48 -1.26 0.74 -4.85
N ASP A 49 -0.49 0.35 -3.83
CA ASP A 49 -0.76 -0.83 -3.01
C ASP A 49 -2.09 -0.66 -2.25
N TYR A 50 -2.36 0.55 -1.73
CA TYR A 50 -3.63 0.87 -1.08
C TYR A 50 -4.82 0.75 -2.04
N VAL A 51 -4.70 1.29 -3.26
CA VAL A 51 -5.77 1.22 -4.27
C VAL A 51 -6.13 -0.23 -4.58
N VAL A 52 -5.12 -1.09 -4.79
CA VAL A 52 -5.33 -2.51 -5.07
C VAL A 52 -5.94 -3.23 -3.86
N GLY A 53 -5.46 -2.94 -2.65
CA GLY A 53 -6.00 -3.52 -1.42
C GLY A 53 -7.47 -3.18 -1.20
N ILE A 54 -7.85 -1.90 -1.38
CA ILE A 54 -9.23 -1.43 -1.27
C ILE A 54 -10.12 -2.08 -2.33
N LEU A 55 -9.66 -2.13 -3.58
CA LEU A 55 -10.40 -2.75 -4.67
C LEU A 55 -10.63 -4.25 -4.42
N LEU A 56 -9.59 -4.96 -3.97
CA LEU A 56 -9.67 -6.38 -3.65
C LEU A 56 -10.65 -6.64 -2.50
N GLY A 57 -10.60 -5.83 -1.44
CA GLY A 57 -11.53 -5.89 -0.32
C GLY A 57 -12.97 -5.62 -0.73
N ALA A 58 -13.21 -4.60 -1.56
CA ALA A 58 -14.54 -4.26 -2.07
C ALA A 58 -15.14 -5.41 -2.90
N ILE A 59 -14.33 -6.07 -3.73
CA ILE A 59 -14.78 -7.20 -4.55
C ILE A 59 -15.07 -8.41 -3.66
N LEU A 60 -14.15 -8.78 -2.76
CA LEU A 60 -14.31 -9.92 -1.85
C LEU A 60 -15.50 -9.74 -0.90
N SER A 61 -15.81 -8.52 -0.45
CA SER A 61 -16.99 -8.23 0.36
C SER A 61 -18.30 -8.68 -0.33
N ARG A 62 -18.39 -8.52 -1.65
CA ARG A 62 -19.54 -9.00 -2.44
C ARG A 62 -19.67 -10.52 -2.43
N ALA A 63 -18.56 -11.26 -2.31
CA ALA A 63 -18.59 -12.71 -2.15
C ALA A 63 -19.11 -13.12 -0.77
N VAL A 64 -18.77 -12.37 0.29
CA VAL A 64 -19.27 -12.64 1.66
C VAL A 64 -20.79 -12.44 1.73
N VAL A 65 -21.26 -11.29 1.25
CA VAL A 65 -22.69 -10.92 1.29
C VAL A 65 -23.51 -11.71 0.26
N GLY A 66 -22.86 -12.37 -0.70
CA GLY A 66 -23.53 -13.10 -1.78
C GLY A 66 -24.22 -12.19 -2.79
N ALA A 67 -23.79 -10.93 -2.88
CA ALA A 67 -24.31 -9.95 -3.85
C ALA A 67 -23.85 -10.26 -5.29
N SER A 68 -22.85 -11.12 -5.46
CA SER A 68 -22.33 -11.55 -6.76
C SER A 68 -21.96 -13.03 -6.75
N PRO A 69 -21.96 -13.72 -7.90
CA PRO A 69 -21.54 -15.11 -7.98
C PRO A 69 -20.14 -15.30 -7.41
N PHE A 70 -19.98 -16.27 -6.50
CA PHE A 70 -18.72 -16.51 -5.79
C PHE A 70 -17.56 -16.75 -6.77
N GLY A 71 -17.75 -17.66 -7.75
CA GLY A 71 -16.72 -17.97 -8.74
C GLY A 71 -16.26 -16.77 -9.56
N ALA A 72 -17.20 -15.93 -10.01
CA ALA A 72 -16.86 -14.71 -10.76
C ALA A 72 -16.11 -13.70 -9.88
N THR A 73 -16.52 -13.57 -8.61
CA THR A 73 -15.88 -12.67 -7.64
C THR A 73 -14.44 -13.11 -7.34
N VAL A 74 -14.23 -14.40 -7.09
CA VAL A 74 -12.90 -14.98 -6.86
C VAL A 74 -12.01 -14.86 -8.11
N ALA A 75 -12.55 -15.12 -9.30
CA ALA A 75 -11.81 -14.97 -10.55
C ALA A 75 -11.38 -13.51 -10.79
N ALA A 76 -12.27 -12.54 -10.54
CA ALA A 76 -11.96 -11.12 -10.64
C ALA A 76 -10.89 -10.70 -9.61
N SER A 77 -11.02 -11.12 -8.35
CA SER A 77 -10.02 -10.88 -7.31
C SER A 77 -8.66 -11.50 -7.65
N PHE A 78 -8.65 -12.70 -8.24
CA PHE A 78 -7.43 -13.35 -8.72
C PHE A 78 -6.78 -12.60 -9.87
N ALA A 79 -7.55 -12.13 -10.84
CA ALA A 79 -7.05 -11.32 -11.95
C ALA A 79 -6.39 -10.02 -11.45
N ILE A 80 -6.98 -9.36 -10.45
CA ILE A 80 -6.40 -8.16 -9.84
C ILE A 80 -5.09 -8.48 -9.11
N ALA A 81 -5.06 -9.56 -8.33
CA ALA A 81 -3.85 -9.99 -7.64
C ALA A 81 -2.72 -10.32 -8.63
N LEU A 82 -3.04 -10.98 -9.75
CA LEU A 82 -2.09 -11.31 -10.81
C LEU A 82 -1.59 -10.06 -11.54
N LEU A 83 -2.50 -9.13 -11.85
CA LEU A 83 -2.15 -7.85 -12.47
C LEU A 83 -1.22 -7.03 -11.57
N HIS A 84 -1.52 -6.96 -10.27
CA HIS A 84 -0.66 -6.28 -9.30
C HIS A 84 0.75 -6.89 -9.29
N ARG A 85 0.85 -8.23 -9.29
CA ARG A 85 2.13 -8.93 -9.37
C ARG A 85 2.86 -8.64 -10.69
N ALA A 86 2.14 -8.63 -11.82
CA ALA A 86 2.69 -8.35 -13.14
C ALA A 86 3.24 -6.92 -13.23
N ILE A 87 2.51 -5.94 -12.69
CA ILE A 87 2.96 -4.55 -12.58
C ILE A 87 4.21 -4.46 -11.70
N GLY A 88 4.22 -5.13 -10.55
CA GLY A 88 5.38 -5.19 -9.67
C GLY A 88 6.62 -5.73 -10.39
N TRP A 89 6.46 -6.76 -11.23
CA TRP A 89 7.53 -7.30 -12.06
C TRP A 89 7.96 -6.32 -13.17
N ALA A 90 7.00 -5.67 -13.83
CA ALA A 90 7.27 -4.68 -14.87
C ALA A 90 8.03 -3.46 -14.33
N CYS A 91 7.72 -3.00 -13.11
CA CYS A 91 8.44 -1.93 -12.43
C CYS A 91 9.91 -2.30 -12.17
N VAL A 92 10.21 -3.56 -11.82
CA VAL A 92 11.59 -4.03 -11.64
C VAL A 92 12.37 -3.97 -12.96
N ARG A 93 11.70 -4.21 -14.10
CA ARG A 93 12.33 -4.19 -15.42
C ARG A 93 12.46 -2.77 -15.98
N SER A 94 11.57 -1.85 -15.62
CA SER A 94 11.48 -0.52 -16.21
C SER A 94 11.37 0.58 -15.17
N ARG A 95 12.44 1.38 -15.04
CA ARG A 95 12.47 2.59 -14.20
C ARG A 95 11.44 3.64 -14.63
N ARG A 96 10.97 3.63 -15.88
CA ARG A 96 9.91 4.55 -16.33
C ARG A 96 8.56 4.14 -15.74
N LEU A 97 8.24 2.85 -15.74
CA LEU A 97 7.02 2.32 -15.14
C LEU A 97 7.04 2.47 -13.61
N GLU A 98 8.18 2.21 -12.98
CA GLU A 98 8.34 2.43 -11.55
C GLU A 98 8.07 3.89 -11.17
N ARG A 99 8.66 4.86 -11.89
CA ARG A 99 8.41 6.28 -11.63
C ARG A 99 6.97 6.70 -11.86
N LEU A 100 6.29 6.14 -12.86
CA LEU A 100 4.90 6.46 -13.18
C LEU A 100 3.92 5.88 -12.15
N LEU A 101 4.14 4.64 -11.69
CA LEU A 101 3.18 3.89 -10.87
C LEU A 101 3.49 3.93 -9.37
N VAL A 102 4.77 4.01 -9.01
CA VAL A 102 5.24 3.99 -7.62
C VAL A 102 5.73 5.38 -7.18
N GLY A 103 6.08 6.25 -8.11
CA GLY A 103 6.60 7.58 -7.82
C GLY A 103 8.13 7.60 -7.68
N VAL A 104 8.65 8.80 -7.42
CA VAL A 104 10.07 9.07 -7.16
C VAL A 104 10.25 9.57 -5.74
N GLU A 105 11.34 9.14 -5.10
CA GLU A 105 11.80 9.81 -3.89
C GLU A 105 12.32 11.21 -4.25
N ARG A 106 12.11 12.17 -3.36
CA ARG A 106 12.54 13.56 -3.54
C ARG A 106 13.28 14.03 -2.31
N GLU A 107 14.53 14.39 -2.50
CA GLU A 107 15.29 15.05 -1.44
C GLU A 107 14.82 16.50 -1.31
N VAL A 108 14.27 16.83 -0.16
CA VAL A 108 13.64 18.15 0.09
C VAL A 108 14.47 19.03 1.02
N TYR A 109 15.40 18.42 1.75
CA TYR A 109 16.36 19.12 2.60
C TYR A 109 17.68 18.37 2.62
N ARG A 110 18.80 19.08 2.48
CA ARG A 110 20.14 18.52 2.67
C ARG A 110 21.12 19.59 3.13
N ASN A 111 22.07 19.22 3.99
CA ASN A 111 23.21 20.06 4.39
C ASN A 111 22.82 21.46 4.86
N GLY A 112 21.75 21.59 5.65
CA GLY A 112 21.31 22.89 6.15
C GLY A 112 20.38 23.68 5.24
N ARG A 113 20.11 23.22 4.01
CA ARG A 113 19.34 23.96 3.01
C ARG A 113 18.13 23.18 2.53
N PHE A 114 17.03 23.90 2.36
CA PHE A 114 15.83 23.40 1.69
C PHE A 114 16.02 23.46 0.17
N ASP A 115 15.55 22.43 -0.53
CA ASP A 115 15.44 22.47 -1.99
C ASP A 115 14.03 22.91 -2.37
N ASP A 116 13.85 24.21 -2.62
CA ASP A 116 12.55 24.81 -2.95
C ASP A 116 11.91 24.18 -4.19
N ALA A 117 12.71 23.73 -5.17
CA ALA A 117 12.19 23.12 -6.38
C ALA A 117 11.60 21.74 -6.09
N GLN A 118 12.32 20.92 -5.30
CA GLN A 118 11.82 19.61 -4.88
C GLN A 118 10.65 19.73 -3.92
N MET A 119 10.68 20.69 -3.00
CA MET A 119 9.57 20.96 -2.07
C MET A 119 8.29 21.37 -2.79
N ARG A 120 8.36 22.30 -3.75
CA ARG A 120 7.18 22.70 -4.57
C ARG A 120 6.62 21.53 -5.36
N ALA A 121 7.50 20.74 -5.98
CA ALA A 121 7.08 19.60 -6.77
C ALA A 121 6.64 18.38 -5.92
N ALA A 122 6.95 18.40 -4.62
CA ALA A 122 6.44 17.50 -3.60
C ALA A 122 5.18 18.04 -2.88
N LEU A 123 4.77 19.29 -3.15
CA LEU A 123 3.71 20.01 -2.43
C LEU A 123 3.95 20.07 -0.91
N LEU A 124 5.22 20.16 -0.51
CA LEU A 124 5.63 20.23 0.90
C LEU A 124 6.03 21.66 1.27
N THR A 125 5.68 22.04 2.49
CA THR A 125 6.09 23.28 3.14
C THR A 125 7.24 23.03 4.12
N PRO A 126 8.01 24.07 4.49
CA PRO A 126 9.04 23.91 5.53
C PRO A 126 8.46 23.44 6.87
N THR A 127 7.19 23.73 7.13
CA THR A 127 6.47 23.29 8.33
C THR A 127 6.31 21.77 8.36
N ASP A 128 6.00 21.14 7.22
CA ASP A 128 5.85 19.69 7.10
C ASP A 128 7.16 18.96 7.38
N ILE A 129 8.28 19.54 6.93
CA ILE A 129 9.62 18.99 7.23
C ILE A 129 9.92 19.11 8.72
N ARG A 130 9.66 20.27 9.34
CA ARG A 130 9.86 20.44 10.79
C ARG A 130 8.95 19.51 11.61
N GLU A 131 7.73 19.25 11.15
CA GLU A 131 6.85 18.26 11.77
C GLU A 131 7.43 16.85 11.69
N SER A 132 7.89 16.46 10.51
CA SER A 132 8.52 15.15 10.29
C SER A 132 9.76 14.97 11.18
N VAL A 133 10.54 16.04 11.36
CA VAL A 133 11.69 16.08 12.28
C VAL A 133 11.25 15.92 13.74
N ARG A 134 10.18 16.58 14.18
CA ARG A 134 9.64 16.38 15.54
C ARG A 134 9.18 14.94 15.76
N GLN A 135 8.48 14.36 14.79
CA GLN A 135 7.99 12.98 14.90
C GLN A 135 9.14 11.96 14.92
N ALA A 136 10.18 12.16 14.10
CA ALA A 136 11.29 11.20 13.99
C ALA A 136 12.40 11.37 15.04
N LEU A 137 12.68 12.61 15.45
CA LEU A 137 13.82 12.94 16.32
C LEU A 137 13.41 13.45 17.70
N GLY A 138 12.16 13.89 17.89
CA GLY A 138 11.74 14.63 19.08
C GLY A 138 12.34 16.03 19.19
N ALA A 139 12.98 16.52 18.12
CA ALA A 139 13.67 17.81 18.08
C ALA A 139 12.86 18.84 17.30
N THR A 140 12.95 20.11 17.70
CA THR A 140 12.34 21.25 16.99
C THR A 140 13.30 21.90 16.00
N ASP A 141 14.61 21.68 16.16
CA ASP A 141 15.65 22.27 15.34
C ASP A 141 16.15 21.29 14.26
N LEU A 142 16.58 21.87 13.13
CA LEU A 142 17.11 21.17 11.96
C LEU A 142 18.63 20.96 12.04
N SER A 143 19.29 21.47 13.09
CA SER A 143 20.74 21.40 13.26
C SER A 143 21.31 19.98 13.29
N ASP A 144 20.55 19.02 13.83
CA ASP A 144 20.90 17.59 13.87
C ASP A 144 20.45 16.81 12.62
N VAL A 145 19.86 17.46 11.61
CA VAL A 145 19.39 16.84 10.37
C VAL A 145 20.43 17.01 9.26
N ASP A 146 20.80 15.88 8.63
CA ASP A 146 21.67 15.85 7.45
C ASP A 146 20.86 15.96 6.16
N ALA A 147 19.82 15.14 6.05
CA ALA A 147 18.90 15.13 4.92
C ALA A 147 17.46 14.80 5.35
N ALA A 148 16.49 15.34 4.62
CA ALA A 148 15.10 14.89 4.66
C ALA A 148 14.68 14.48 3.25
N ILE A 149 14.16 13.26 3.12
CA ILE A 149 13.81 12.65 1.83
C ILE A 149 12.34 12.28 1.87
N LEU A 150 11.56 12.82 0.94
CA LEU A 150 10.20 12.34 0.69
C LEU A 150 10.28 10.99 -0.01
N GLU A 151 9.84 9.96 0.69
CA GLU A 151 9.75 8.59 0.21
C GLU A 151 8.55 8.42 -0.73
N ARG A 152 8.58 7.32 -1.50
CA ARG A 152 7.54 6.99 -2.49
C ARG A 152 6.14 6.73 -1.90
N ASN A 153 6.07 6.45 -0.60
CA ASN A 153 4.82 6.29 0.13
C ASN A 153 4.28 7.63 0.68
N GLY A 154 4.95 8.75 0.46
CA GLY A 154 4.56 10.07 0.97
C GLY A 154 5.10 10.40 2.36
N HIS A 155 5.82 9.49 3.01
CA HIS A 155 6.48 9.79 4.27
C HIS A 155 7.80 10.52 4.06
N VAL A 156 8.15 11.43 4.96
CA VAL A 156 9.46 12.06 4.98
C VAL A 156 10.39 11.28 5.90
N SER A 157 11.43 10.67 5.34
CA SER A 157 12.51 10.05 6.12
C SER A 157 13.55 11.10 6.51
N ILE A 158 14.04 11.01 7.75
CA ILE A 158 15.01 11.95 8.31
C ILE A 158 16.33 11.24 8.55
N VAL A 159 17.39 11.71 7.89
CA VAL A 159 18.76 11.26 8.10
C VAL A 159 19.42 12.18 9.11
N ARG A 160 19.82 11.63 10.26
CA ARG A 160 20.54 12.39 11.30
C ARG A 160 21.96 12.68 10.83
N ARG A 161 22.46 13.86 11.18
CA ARG A 161 23.88 14.18 11.03
C ARG A 161 24.68 13.23 11.89
N SER A 162 25.52 12.40 11.26
CA SER A 162 26.50 11.60 11.99
C SER A 162 27.42 12.56 12.72
N ARG A 163 27.24 12.69 14.04
CA ARG A 163 28.27 13.32 14.88
C ARG A 163 29.48 12.40 14.75
N CYS A 164 30.46 12.83 13.94
CA CYS A 164 31.76 12.19 13.92
C CYS A 164 32.22 12.15 15.38
N ARG A 165 32.21 10.97 15.97
CA ARG A 165 32.70 10.73 17.33
C ARG A 165 34.20 10.91 17.18
N ARG A 166 34.69 12.13 17.44
CA ARG A 166 36.13 12.40 17.47
C ARG A 166 36.72 11.40 18.49
N PRO A 167 37.79 10.68 18.12
CA PRO A 167 38.38 9.63 18.94
C PRO A 167 38.91 10.18 20.26
#